data_AF-A0A5K0VAB6-F1
#
_entry.id   AF-A0A5K0VAB6-F1
#
_cell.length_a   1.000
_cell.length_b   1.000
_cell.length_c   1.000
_cell.angle_alpha   90.00
_cell.angle_beta   90.00
_cell.angle_gamma   90.00
#
_symmetry.space_group_name_H-M   'P 1'
#
loop_
_entity.id
_entity.type
_entity.pdbx_description
1 polymer ?
#
loop_
_entity_poly.entity_id
_entity_poly.type
_entity_poly.pdbx_seq_one_letter_code
_entity_poly.pdbx_strand_id
1 'polypeptide(L)' 'MVDWPEGNYLTRDSPMPRGEIVIGGPNVTLGYFKNKEKTDEVYK' A
#
# COMPACT_ATOMS: atom_id res chain seq x y z
N MET A 1 -6.84 3.47 1.41
CA MET A 1 -6.69 2.21 2.17
C MET A 1 -7.24 1.11 1.29
N VAL A 2 -6.60 -0.05 1.27
CA VAL A 2 -7.04 -1.22 0.50
C VAL A 2 -7.15 -2.43 1.42
N ASP A 3 -7.96 -3.42 1.02
CA ASP A 3 -8.08 -4.67 1.78
C ASP A 3 -6.71 -5.35 1.88
N TRP A 4 -6.43 -5.96 3.03
CA TRP A 4 -5.24 -6.75 3.27
C TRP A 4 -5.66 -8.16 3.72
N PRO A 5 -5.98 -9.06 2.77
CA PRO A 5 -6.52 -10.38 3.05
C PRO A 5 -5.57 -11.24 3.90
N GLU A 6 -4.26 -11.14 3.68
CA GLU A 6 -3.23 -11.89 4.43
C GLU A 6 -3.21 -11.50 5.92
N GLY A 7 -3.52 -10.24 6.22
CA GLY A 7 -3.69 -9.74 7.58
C GLY A 7 -5.11 -9.93 8.14
N ASN A 8 -6.03 -10.49 7.35
CA ASN A 8 -7.47 -10.57 7.65
C ASN A 8 -8.08 -9.20 8.02
N TYR A 9 -7.65 -8.14 7.31
CA TYR A 9 -8.15 -6.77 7.49
C TYR A 9 -8.89 -6.32 6.24
N LEU A 10 -10.13 -5.88 6.44
CA LEU A 10 -10.98 -5.40 5.36
C LEU A 10 -11.36 -3.94 5.59
N THR A 11 -11.38 -3.17 4.52
CA THR A 11 -11.80 -1.76 4.50
C THR A 11 -13.26 -1.58 4.93
N ARG A 12 -14.03 -2.67 4.94
CA ARG A 12 -15.42 -2.76 5.43
C ARG A 12 -15.55 -3.27 6.87
N ASP A 13 -14.44 -3.48 7.58
CA ASP A 13 -14.47 -3.84 9.00
C ASP A 13 -15.19 -2.76 9.82
N SER A 14 -15.95 -3.18 10.82
CA SER A 14 -16.78 -2.33 11.67
C SER A 14 -16.52 -2.65 13.14
N PRO A 15 -16.48 -1.65 14.05
CA PRO A 15 -16.78 -0.23 13.85
C PRO A 15 -15.66 0.57 13.19
N MET A 16 -14.47 0.00 13.08
CA MET A 16 -13.27 0.67 12.59
C MET A 16 -12.73 -0.07 11.37
N PRO A 17 -12.70 0.58 10.18
CA PRO A 17 -12.16 -0.04 8.98
C PRO A 17 -10.65 -0.25 9.12
N ARG A 18 -10.16 -1.39 8.64
CA ARG A 18 -8.74 -1.77 8.71
C ARG A 18 -8.25 -2.16 7.32
N GLY A 19 -6.95 -2.10 7.09
CA GLY A 19 -6.37 -2.47 5.80
C GLY A 19 -4.99 -1.86 5.63
N GLU A 20 -4.42 -2.04 4.45
CA GLU A 20 -3.15 -1.43 4.07
C GLU A 20 -3.36 0.06 3.78
N ILE A 21 -2.53 0.90 4.40
CA ILE A 21 -2.53 2.34 4.15
C ILE A 21 -1.63 2.62 2.94
N VAL A 22 -2.19 3.23 1.90
CA VAL A 22 -1.47 3.68 0.72
C VAL A 22 -1.32 5.20 0.80
N ILE A 23 -0.08 5.70 0.73
CA ILE A 23 0.26 7.13 0.81
C ILE A 23 0.92 7.54 -0.50
N GLY A 24 0.44 8.63 -1.09
CA GLY A 24 1.04 9.28 -2.26
C GLY A 24 1.33 10.75 -1.98
N GLY A 25 2.24 11.34 -2.76
CA GLY A 25 2.56 12.76 -2.67
C GLY A 25 3.99 13.08 -3.09
N PRO A 26 4.37 14.38 -3.14
CA PRO A 26 5.69 14.82 -3.61
C PRO A 26 6.84 14.35 -2.70
N ASN A 27 6.54 13.96 -1.46
CA ASN A 27 7.53 13.48 -0.48
C ASN A 27 7.73 11.95 -0.53
N VAL A 28 6.99 11.23 -1.38
CA VAL A 28 7.18 9.79 -1.58
C VAL A 28 8.33 9.58 -2.56
N THR A 29 9.21 8.60 -2.28
CA THR A 29 10.33 8.25 -3.16
C THR A 29 9.84 7.85 -4.55
N LEU A 30 10.64 8.04 -5.61
CA LEU A 30 10.26 7.64 -6.97
C LEU A 30 10.37 6.12 -7.22
N GLY A 31 11.11 5.42 -6.36
CA GLY A 31 11.40 3.99 -6.52
C GLY A 31 12.72 3.58 -5.91
N TYR A 32 13.08 2.33 -6.15
CA TYR A 32 14.36 1.77 -5.76
C TYR A 32 15.42 2.02 -6.84
N PHE A 33 16.61 2.49 -6.42
CA PHE A 33 17.71 2.75 -7.34
C PHE A 33 18.15 1.48 -8.08
N LYS A 34 18.18 1.54 -9.42
CA LYS A 34 18.54 0.42 -10.31
C LYS A 34 17.71 -0.85 -10.12
N ASN A 35 16.53 -0.77 -9.49
CA ASN A 35 15.66 -1.91 -9.29
C ASN A 35 14.24 -1.57 -9.74
N LYS A 36 14.04 -1.59 -11.05
CA LYS A 36 12.74 -1.28 -11.67
C LYS A 36 11.68 -2.32 -11.28
N GLU A 37 12.04 -3.60 -11.24
CA GLU A 37 11.12 -4.67 -10.88
C GLU A 37 10.52 -4.46 -9.48
N LYS A 38 11.36 -4.20 -8.47
CA LYS A 38 10.88 -3.93 -7.11
C LYS A 38 10.09 -2.61 -7.02
N THR A 39 10.44 -1.63 -7.84
CA THR A 39 9.69 -0.37 -7.92
C THR A 39 8.29 -0.61 -8.47
N ASP A 40 8.17 -1.30 -9.59
CA ASP A 40 6.88 -1.59 -10.20
C ASP A 40 6.02 -2.53 -9.32
N GLU A 41 6.64 -3.38 -8.49
CA GLU A 41 5.94 -4.25 -7.54
C GLU A 41 5.27 -3.48 -6.40
N VAL A 42 5.95 -2.47 -5.83
CA VAL A 42 5.47 -1.80 -4.59
C VAL A 42 4.75 -0.48 -4.84
N TYR A 43 4.92 0.14 -6.00
CA TYR A 43 4.25 1.38 -6.37
C TYR A 43 2.98 1.07 -7.16
N LYS A 44 1.85 1.62 -6.71
CA LYS A 44 0.52 1.47 -7.33
C LYS A 44 0.15 2.69 -8.16
#